data_AF-A0A5C6C1T5-F1
#
_entry.id   AF-A0A5C6C1T5-F1
#
_cell.length_a   1.000
_cell.length_b   1.000
_cell.length_c   1.000
_cell.angle_alpha   90.00
_cell.angle_beta   90.00
_cell.angle_gamma   90.00
#
_symmetry.space_group_name_H-M   'P 1'
#
loop_
_entity.id
_entity.type
_entity.pdbx_description
1 polymer ?
#
loop_
_entity_poly.entity_id
_entity_poly.type
_entity_poly.pdbx_seq_one_letter_code
_entity_poly.pdbx_strand_id
1 'polypeptide(L)'
;MAECCLDEVDWGTVNCGMQPAEIGRLVPDDLYPLHPERIHQASGKPESGPWVIFERPKTFEYAEWILFDEVHELLRWGIRRSQACSGNVIVCNEKGMSWYQDDKRNAAQRMTKWWGEVSNGKTITGVGVITRVQRIDPTFPKHPLKNLRKVLPNLLRQKYGSEIADLSNARRVSRTSVTNRYSDPRFETLKAAIIDLRPKLQPFLDELAKNS
;
A
#
# COMPACT_ATOMS: atom_id res chain seq x y z
N MET A 1 27.14 9.68 10.77
CA MET A 1 26.13 8.61 10.68
C MET A 1 25.03 8.90 11.70
N ALA A 2 23.94 9.55 11.28
CA ALA A 2 22.63 9.58 11.96
C ALA A 2 21.82 10.76 11.39
N GLU A 3 20.94 10.46 10.43
CA GLU A 3 19.66 11.15 10.12
C GLU A 3 19.11 10.58 8.80
N CYS A 4 18.95 9.24 8.70
CA CYS A 4 18.19 8.61 7.61
C CYS A 4 16.68 8.62 7.94
N CYS A 5 16.19 9.80 8.29
CA CYS A 5 14.87 10.03 8.86
C CYS A 5 13.76 9.95 7.80
N LEU A 6 13.19 8.75 7.67
CA LEU A 6 11.74 8.50 7.71
C LEU A 6 10.83 9.30 6.75
N ASP A 7 10.63 8.90 5.49
CA ASP A 7 9.67 9.63 4.62
C ASP A 7 8.77 8.86 3.62
N GLU A 8 8.68 7.52 3.58
CA GLU A 8 7.96 6.87 2.46
C GLU A 8 7.01 5.72 2.86
N VAL A 9 5.84 6.07 3.42
CA VAL A 9 4.73 5.14 3.71
C VAL A 9 3.41 5.60 3.05
N ASP A 10 3.48 6.06 1.81
CA ASP A 10 2.28 6.35 1.01
C ASP A 10 2.01 5.35 -0.11
N TRP A 11 3.03 4.58 -0.50
CA TRP A 11 3.04 3.81 -1.74
C TRP A 11 1.95 2.73 -1.77
N GLY A 12 1.77 1.97 -0.68
CA GLY A 12 0.80 0.87 -0.61
C GLY A 12 -0.64 1.37 -0.58
N THR A 13 -0.82 2.61 -0.15
CA THR A 13 -2.13 3.25 -0.08
C THR A 13 -2.61 3.63 -1.49
N VAL A 14 -1.71 4.14 -2.34
CA VAL A 14 -2.07 4.61 -3.70
C VAL A 14 -2.06 3.47 -4.72
N ASN A 15 -1.08 2.55 -4.67
CA ASN A 15 -1.00 1.42 -5.61
C ASN A 15 -1.95 0.27 -5.26
N CYS A 16 -2.20 0.02 -3.97
CA CYS A 16 -2.96 -1.15 -3.54
C CYS A 16 -4.29 -0.79 -2.85
N GLY A 17 -4.57 0.50 -2.60
CA GLY A 17 -5.79 0.91 -1.89
C GLY A 17 -5.86 0.43 -0.43
N MET A 18 -4.73 -0.03 0.11
CA MET A 18 -4.66 -0.68 1.41
C MET A 18 -4.96 0.29 2.56
N GLN A 19 -5.55 -0.27 3.61
CA GLN A 19 -5.78 0.40 4.88
C GLN A 19 -4.50 0.40 5.72
N PRO A 20 -4.35 1.32 6.68
CA PRO A 20 -3.22 1.31 7.62
C PRO A 20 -3.00 -0.04 8.32
N ALA A 21 -4.08 -0.78 8.56
CA ALA A 21 -4.05 -2.09 9.17
C ALA A 21 -3.46 -3.18 8.24
N GLU A 22 -3.69 -3.07 6.93
CA GLU A 22 -3.12 -3.98 5.94
C GLU A 22 -1.63 -3.65 5.75
N ILE A 23 -1.31 -2.37 5.50
CA ILE A 23 0.06 -1.90 5.33
C ILE A 23 0.94 -2.24 6.54
N GLY A 24 0.43 -2.01 7.76
CA GLY A 24 1.18 -2.28 8.98
C GLY A 24 1.32 -3.76 9.35
N ARG A 25 0.65 -4.67 8.61
CA ARG A 25 0.79 -6.12 8.77
C ARG A 25 1.52 -6.80 7.63
N LEU A 26 1.85 -6.08 6.56
CA LEU A 26 2.65 -6.64 5.47
C LEU A 26 3.96 -7.19 6.01
N VAL A 27 4.27 -8.43 5.64
CA VAL A 27 5.53 -9.11 5.92
C VAL A 27 6.31 -9.31 4.62
N PRO A 28 7.64 -9.55 4.68
CA PRO A 28 8.43 -9.79 3.46
C PRO A 28 7.87 -10.91 2.57
N ASP A 29 7.26 -11.93 3.16
CA ASP A 29 6.68 -13.08 2.44
C ASP A 29 5.37 -12.75 1.68
N ASP A 30 4.82 -11.54 1.87
CA ASP A 30 3.68 -11.05 1.08
C ASP A 30 4.13 -10.44 -0.26
N LEU A 31 5.45 -10.27 -0.48
CA LEU A 31 6.03 -9.66 -1.67
C LEU A 31 6.64 -10.72 -2.59
N TYR A 32 6.19 -10.76 -3.84
CA TYR A 32 6.59 -11.76 -4.82
C TYR A 32 7.16 -11.10 -6.08
N PRO A 33 8.39 -11.44 -6.52
CA PRO A 33 8.93 -10.93 -7.79
C PRO A 33 8.33 -11.61 -9.03
N LEU A 34 7.71 -12.76 -8.83
CA LEU A 34 6.98 -13.55 -9.80
C LEU A 34 5.68 -14.02 -9.14
N HIS A 35 4.56 -13.95 -9.85
CA HIS A 35 3.30 -14.41 -9.27
C HIS A 35 3.39 -15.93 -8.96
N PRO A 36 3.08 -16.37 -7.73
CA PRO A 36 3.26 -17.77 -7.32
C PRO A 36 2.36 -18.75 -8.08
N GLU A 37 1.17 -18.30 -8.49
CA GLU A 37 0.14 -19.18 -9.06
C GLU A 37 -0.34 -18.79 -10.47
N ARG A 38 0.16 -17.68 -11.05
CA ARG A 38 -0.25 -17.21 -12.38
C ARG A 38 0.82 -17.51 -13.40
N ILE A 39 0.38 -17.99 -14.56
CA ILE A 39 1.23 -18.35 -15.69
C ILE A 39 0.89 -17.43 -16.86
N HIS A 40 1.91 -16.83 -17.46
CA HIS A 40 1.78 -16.05 -18.68
C HIS A 40 1.33 -16.95 -19.84
N GLN A 41 0.11 -16.72 -20.33
CA GLN A 41 -0.57 -17.61 -21.27
C GLN A 41 0.24 -17.88 -22.55
N ALA A 42 1.00 -16.89 -23.05
CA ALA A 42 1.77 -17.06 -24.29
C ALA A 42 3.10 -17.81 -24.13
N SER A 43 3.67 -17.88 -22.92
CA SER A 43 5.03 -18.43 -22.70
C SER A 43 5.06 -19.62 -21.75
N GLY A 44 3.96 -19.90 -21.04
CA GLY A 44 3.90 -20.97 -20.04
C GLY A 44 4.77 -20.71 -18.81
N LYS A 45 5.31 -19.49 -18.64
CA LYS A 45 6.18 -19.11 -17.51
C LYS A 45 5.40 -18.38 -16.42
N PRO A 46 5.85 -18.41 -15.15
CA PRO A 46 5.29 -17.58 -14.11
C PRO A 46 5.20 -16.12 -14.54
N GLU A 47 4.10 -15.48 -14.16
CA GLU A 47 3.85 -14.10 -14.53
C GLU A 47 4.83 -13.16 -13.81
N SER A 48 5.59 -12.39 -14.60
CA SER A 48 6.58 -11.46 -14.09
C SER A 48 5.95 -10.18 -13.57
N GLY A 49 6.53 -9.67 -12.49
CA GLY A 49 6.20 -8.36 -11.94
C GLY A 49 6.29 -8.38 -10.43
N PRO A 50 6.59 -7.26 -9.77
CA PRO A 50 6.49 -7.21 -8.32
C PRO A 50 5.02 -7.26 -7.93
N TRP A 51 4.66 -8.24 -7.11
CA TRP A 51 3.31 -8.46 -6.62
C TRP A 51 3.28 -8.35 -5.11
N VAL A 52 2.24 -7.72 -4.59
CA VAL A 52 1.82 -7.94 -3.21
C VAL A 52 0.59 -8.82 -3.22
N ILE A 53 0.66 -9.92 -2.49
CA ILE A 53 -0.44 -10.84 -2.27
C ILE A 53 -0.72 -10.85 -0.78
N PHE A 54 -1.97 -10.58 -0.40
CA PHE A 54 -2.33 -10.40 1.00
C PHE A 54 -3.69 -10.99 1.29
N GLU A 55 -3.78 -11.81 2.35
CA GLU A 55 -5.04 -12.32 2.87
C GLU A 55 -5.42 -11.53 4.12
N ARG A 56 -6.58 -10.87 4.10
CA ARG A 56 -6.99 -9.98 5.19
C ARG A 56 -7.23 -10.77 6.48
N PRO A 57 -6.52 -10.51 7.60
CA PRO A 57 -6.64 -11.33 8.81
C PRO A 57 -8.04 -11.39 9.43
N LYS A 58 -8.87 -10.35 9.23
CA LYS A 58 -10.23 -10.29 9.81
C LYS A 58 -11.30 -10.95 8.95
N THR A 59 -11.16 -10.88 7.64
CA THR A 59 -12.21 -11.31 6.70
C THR A 59 -11.79 -12.53 5.88
N PHE A 60 -10.52 -12.91 5.93
CA PHE A 60 -9.90 -13.95 5.09
C PHE A 60 -10.17 -13.71 3.59
N GLU A 61 -10.31 -12.44 3.23
CA GLU A 61 -10.51 -12.04 1.84
C GLU A 61 -9.14 -11.93 1.20
N TYR A 62 -9.00 -12.64 0.08
CA TYR A 62 -7.82 -12.64 -0.75
C TYR A 62 -7.76 -11.38 -1.61
N ALA A 63 -6.57 -10.83 -1.77
CA ALA A 63 -6.29 -9.89 -2.83
C ALA A 63 -4.83 -9.92 -3.27
N GLU A 64 -4.63 -9.52 -4.52
CA GLU A 64 -3.34 -9.42 -5.16
C GLU A 64 -3.29 -8.12 -5.96
N TRP A 65 -2.11 -7.48 -5.96
CA TRP A 65 -1.86 -6.24 -6.68
C TRP A 65 -0.50 -6.32 -7.35
N ILE A 66 -0.49 -6.01 -8.65
CA ILE A 66 0.75 -5.67 -9.34
C ILE A 66 1.25 -4.32 -8.83
N LEU A 67 2.53 -4.24 -8.53
CA LEU A 67 3.17 -3.04 -8.05
C LEU A 67 3.83 -2.27 -9.19
N PHE A 68 3.86 -0.96 -9.03
CA PHE A 68 4.74 -0.07 -9.74
C PHE A 68 6.17 -0.26 -9.25
N ASP A 69 7.16 -0.10 -10.12
CA ASP A 69 8.57 -0.31 -9.79
C ASP A 69 9.03 0.58 -8.63
N GLU A 70 8.58 1.83 -8.58
CA GLU A 70 8.86 2.76 -7.49
C GLU A 70 8.32 2.22 -6.17
N VAL A 71 7.09 1.71 -6.18
CA VAL A 71 6.43 1.16 -5.00
C VAL A 71 7.14 -0.11 -4.53
N HIS A 72 7.58 -0.93 -5.47
CA HIS A 72 8.35 -2.14 -5.18
C HIS A 72 9.71 -1.82 -4.53
N GLU A 73 10.44 -0.82 -5.03
CA GLU A 73 11.72 -0.44 -4.42
C GLU A 73 11.56 0.10 -3.00
N LEU A 74 10.48 0.84 -2.73
CA LEU A 74 10.13 1.31 -1.38
C LEU A 74 9.83 0.15 -0.42
N LEU A 75 9.08 -0.85 -0.90
CA LEU A 75 8.83 -2.08 -0.15
C LEU A 75 10.13 -2.83 0.16
N ARG A 76 11.03 -2.97 -0.82
CA ARG A 76 12.34 -3.60 -0.63
C ARG A 76 13.20 -2.83 0.37
N TRP A 77 13.16 -1.50 0.33
CA TRP A 77 13.82 -0.67 1.35
C TRP A 77 13.25 -0.92 2.74
N GLY A 78 11.92 -0.98 2.87
CA GLY A 78 11.24 -1.29 4.13
C GLY A 78 11.63 -2.67 4.68
N ILE A 79 11.74 -3.69 3.82
CA ILE A 79 12.22 -5.02 4.20
C ILE A 79 13.64 -4.96 4.75
N ARG A 80 14.58 -4.31 4.04
CA ARG A 80 15.97 -4.16 4.49
C ARG A 80 16.04 -3.45 5.85
N ARG A 81 15.25 -2.39 6.03
CA ARG A 81 15.18 -1.66 7.29
C ARG A 81 14.63 -2.53 8.42
N SER A 82 13.55 -3.27 8.16
CA SER A 82 12.95 -4.17 9.14
C SER A 82 13.93 -5.24 9.60
N GLN A 83 14.63 -5.88 8.66
CA GLN A 83 15.68 -6.87 8.96
C GLN A 83 16.82 -6.27 9.79
N ALA A 84 17.28 -5.06 9.47
CA ALA A 84 18.31 -4.37 10.25
C ALA A 84 17.88 -4.05 11.69
N CYS A 85 16.57 -3.95 11.94
CA CYS A 85 15.98 -3.73 13.25
C CYS A 85 15.44 -5.01 13.90
N SER A 86 15.75 -6.20 13.36
CA SER A 86 15.21 -7.50 13.79
C SER A 86 13.67 -7.56 13.81
N GLY A 87 13.02 -6.78 12.94
CA GLY A 87 11.58 -6.79 12.72
C GLY A 87 11.14 -7.89 11.74
N ASN A 88 9.84 -8.17 11.74
CA ASN A 88 9.20 -9.15 10.87
C ASN A 88 8.12 -8.56 9.94
N VAL A 89 7.83 -7.26 10.08
CA VAL A 89 6.88 -6.52 9.22
C VAL A 89 7.61 -5.46 8.43
N ILE A 90 7.13 -5.12 7.23
CA ILE A 90 7.79 -4.17 6.35
C ILE A 90 7.78 -2.76 6.94
N VAL A 91 6.66 -2.34 7.57
CA VAL A 91 6.51 -1.01 8.16
C VAL A 91 6.70 -1.06 9.67
N CYS A 92 7.93 -0.83 10.11
CA CYS A 92 8.32 -0.85 11.52
C CYS A 92 9.08 0.41 11.96
N ASN A 93 9.19 0.61 13.28
CA ASN A 93 10.06 1.63 13.85
C ASN A 93 11.50 1.12 14.00
N GLU A 94 12.38 1.95 14.55
CA GLU A 94 13.81 1.64 14.76
C GLU A 94 14.06 0.48 15.74
N LYS A 95 13.04 0.08 16.50
CA LYS A 95 13.08 -1.09 17.39
C LYS A 95 12.47 -2.34 16.75
N GLY A 96 12.21 -2.32 15.44
CA GLY A 96 11.60 -3.44 14.71
C GLY A 96 10.10 -3.63 15.00
N MET A 97 9.48 -2.77 15.82
CA MET A 97 8.06 -2.90 16.15
C MET A 97 7.18 -2.30 15.05
N SER A 98 6.10 -3.01 14.69
CA SER A 98 5.11 -2.52 13.72
C SER A 98 4.56 -1.15 14.11
N TRP A 99 4.32 -0.32 13.08
CA TRP A 99 3.57 0.92 13.23
C TRP A 99 2.07 0.69 13.44
N TYR A 100 1.58 -0.51 13.14
CA TYR A 100 0.23 -0.94 13.47
C TYR A 100 0.26 -1.97 14.61
N GLN A 101 -0.37 -1.65 15.74
CA GLN A 101 -0.33 -2.48 16.95
C GLN A 101 -1.73 -2.93 17.34
N ASP A 102 -2.06 -4.18 17.03
CA ASP A 102 -3.40 -4.79 17.23
C ASP A 102 -3.93 -4.68 18.66
N ASP A 103 -3.04 -4.73 19.65
CA ASP A 103 -3.35 -4.68 21.08
C ASP A 103 -3.64 -3.26 21.60
N LYS A 104 -3.44 -2.21 20.78
CA LYS A 104 -3.61 -0.82 21.20
C LYS A 104 -4.98 -0.28 20.80
N ARG A 105 -5.59 0.51 21.70
CA ARG A 105 -6.85 1.26 21.46
C ARG A 105 -6.82 2.08 20.16
N ASN A 106 -5.66 2.64 19.81
CA ASN A 106 -5.44 3.36 18.56
C ASN A 106 -4.33 2.69 17.74
N ALA A 107 -4.60 1.49 17.24
CA ALA A 107 -3.62 0.63 16.55
C ALA A 107 -2.83 1.33 15.43
N ALA A 108 -3.48 2.20 14.64
CA ALA A 108 -2.87 2.92 13.53
C ALA A 108 -2.30 4.31 13.90
N GLN A 109 -2.27 4.68 15.18
CA GLN A 109 -1.95 6.06 15.60
C GLN A 109 -0.55 6.51 15.13
N ARG A 110 0.45 5.62 15.15
CA ARG A 110 1.81 5.96 14.71
C ARG A 110 1.84 6.33 13.23
N MET A 111 1.19 5.52 12.40
CA MET A 111 1.12 5.75 10.96
C MET A 111 0.37 7.06 10.65
N THR A 112 -0.76 7.32 11.33
CA THR A 112 -1.50 8.58 11.17
C THR A 112 -0.69 9.81 11.61
N LYS A 113 0.02 9.71 12.75
CA LYS A 113 0.90 10.78 13.27
C LYS A 113 2.11 11.04 12.38
N TRP A 114 2.65 9.99 11.78
CA TRP A 114 3.77 10.11 10.86
C TRP A 114 3.31 10.81 9.57
N TRP A 115 2.13 10.44 9.04
CA TRP A 115 1.62 11.00 7.79
C TRP A 115 1.21 12.47 7.88
N GLY A 116 0.48 12.84 8.94
CA GLY A 116 -0.06 14.18 9.08
C GLY A 116 -0.10 14.69 10.51
N GLU A 117 -0.72 15.86 10.69
CA GLU A 117 -0.94 16.45 12.01
C GLU A 117 -2.01 15.67 12.78
N VAL A 118 -1.75 15.41 14.06
CA VAL A 118 -2.80 15.04 15.00
C VAL A 118 -3.17 16.27 15.82
N SER A 119 -4.33 16.85 15.49
CA SER A 119 -4.96 17.88 16.30
C SER A 119 -5.77 17.22 17.41
N ASN A 120 -5.39 17.45 18.67
CA ASN A 120 -6.17 17.03 19.84
C ASN A 120 -7.03 18.19 20.39
N GLY A 121 -7.54 19.05 19.50
CA GLY A 121 -8.50 20.11 19.84
C GLY A 121 -7.91 21.37 20.51
N LYS A 122 -6.67 21.33 21.03
CA LYS A 122 -6.00 22.52 21.62
C LYS A 122 -4.52 22.68 21.23
N THR A 123 -3.88 21.62 20.73
CA THR A 123 -2.45 21.62 20.39
C THR A 123 -2.21 20.66 19.23
N ILE A 124 -1.42 21.09 18.25
CA ILE A 124 -0.88 20.20 17.22
C ILE A 124 0.29 19.45 17.87
N THR A 125 0.16 18.14 17.99
CA THR A 125 1.21 17.29 18.57
C THR A 125 1.74 16.33 17.50
N GLY A 126 2.89 16.67 16.93
CA GLY A 126 3.56 15.90 15.88
C GLY A 126 3.68 16.66 14.56
N VAL A 127 4.89 16.66 14.01
CA VAL A 127 5.22 17.21 12.69
C VAL A 127 5.32 16.03 11.74
N GLY A 128 4.24 15.75 11.01
CA GLY A 128 4.18 14.65 10.03
C GLY A 128 4.74 15.05 8.65
N VAL A 129 4.67 14.13 7.68
CA VAL A 129 5.07 14.40 6.28
C VAL A 129 4.33 15.61 5.72
N ILE A 130 3.00 15.60 5.74
CA ILE A 130 2.19 16.72 5.22
C ILE A 130 2.56 18.05 5.89
N THR A 131 2.78 18.04 7.21
CA THR A 131 3.17 19.26 7.95
C THR A 131 4.52 19.80 7.49
N ARG A 132 5.49 18.92 7.20
CA ARG A 132 6.83 19.33 6.74
C ARG A 132 6.75 19.91 5.34
N VAL A 133 6.05 19.24 4.42
CA VAL A 133 5.85 19.74 3.06
C VAL A 133 5.15 21.10 3.07
N GLN A 134 4.13 21.27 3.90
CA GLN A 134 3.40 22.54 3.98
C GLN A 134 4.19 23.71 4.56
N ARG A 135 5.31 23.46 5.24
CA ARG A 135 6.23 24.54 5.64
C ARG A 135 7.02 25.09 4.45
N ILE A 136 7.21 24.28 3.42
CA ILE A 136 7.92 24.63 2.19
C ILE A 136 6.93 25.16 1.15
N ASP A 137 5.80 24.46 0.98
CA ASP A 137 4.71 24.84 0.09
C ASP A 137 3.38 24.88 0.86
N PRO A 138 2.94 26.06 1.36
CA PRO A 138 1.69 26.21 2.09
C PRO A 138 0.43 25.80 1.30
N THR A 139 0.52 25.67 -0.01
CA THR A 139 -0.61 25.29 -0.88
C THR A 139 -0.79 23.78 -1.02
N PHE A 140 0.19 22.98 -0.56
CA PHE A 140 0.15 21.53 -0.66
C PHE A 140 -1.08 20.94 0.06
N PRO A 141 -1.83 20.01 -0.55
CA PRO A 141 -3.11 19.54 -0.01
C PRO A 141 -2.96 18.64 1.22
N LYS A 142 -3.84 18.84 2.22
CA LYS A 142 -3.97 17.92 3.38
C LYS A 142 -4.87 16.74 3.02
N HIS A 143 -4.31 15.65 2.51
CA HIS A 143 -5.05 14.40 2.28
C HIS A 143 -4.70 13.35 3.34
N PRO A 144 -5.58 13.01 4.29
CA PRO A 144 -5.35 11.90 5.21
C PRO A 144 -5.14 10.57 4.48
N LEU A 145 -4.40 9.61 5.06
CA LEU A 145 -4.24 8.24 4.51
C LEU A 145 -5.59 7.60 4.12
N LYS A 146 -6.65 7.87 4.90
CA LYS A 146 -8.03 7.41 4.61
C LYS A 146 -8.57 7.92 3.27
N ASN A 147 -8.12 9.08 2.80
CA ASN A 147 -8.51 9.65 1.52
C ASN A 147 -7.61 9.13 0.40
N LEU A 148 -6.29 9.05 0.63
CA LEU A 148 -5.35 8.47 -0.34
C LEU A 148 -5.76 7.06 -0.75
N ARG A 149 -6.20 6.22 0.19
CA ARG A 149 -6.58 4.82 -0.11
C ARG A 149 -7.78 4.71 -1.07
N LYS A 150 -8.56 5.78 -1.20
CA LYS A 150 -9.75 5.81 -2.07
C LYS A 150 -9.40 6.19 -3.50
N VAL A 151 -8.20 6.72 -3.76
CA VAL A 151 -7.79 7.21 -5.08
C VAL A 151 -7.90 6.09 -6.12
N LEU A 152 -7.19 4.98 -5.91
CA LEU A 152 -7.21 3.85 -6.84
C LEU A 152 -8.63 3.27 -7.03
N PRO A 153 -9.37 2.88 -5.96
CA PRO A 153 -10.73 2.37 -6.14
C PRO A 153 -11.68 3.34 -6.83
N ASN A 154 -11.54 4.65 -6.63
CA ASN A 154 -12.40 5.63 -7.31
C ASN A 154 -12.06 5.73 -8.80
N LEU A 155 -10.78 5.72 -9.15
CA LEU A 155 -10.33 5.69 -10.55
C LEU A 155 -10.78 4.41 -11.25
N LEU A 156 -10.64 3.26 -10.58
CA LEU A 156 -11.13 1.97 -11.07
C LEU A 156 -12.64 1.99 -11.26
N ARG A 157 -13.40 2.51 -10.29
CA ARG A 157 -14.87 2.54 -10.39
C ARG A 157 -15.35 3.36 -11.58
N GLN A 158 -14.67 4.47 -11.88
CA GLN A 158 -15.02 5.34 -13.01
C GLN A 158 -14.75 4.68 -14.37
N LYS A 159 -13.67 3.91 -14.51
CA LYS A 159 -13.23 3.37 -15.81
C LYS A 159 -13.56 1.88 -16.03
N TYR A 160 -13.51 1.08 -14.98
CA TYR A 160 -13.62 -0.38 -15.01
C TYR A 160 -14.83 -0.94 -14.21
N GLY A 161 -15.60 -0.06 -13.58
CA GLY A 161 -16.82 -0.43 -12.84
C GLY A 161 -16.58 -0.83 -11.38
N SER A 162 -17.70 -0.98 -10.65
CA SER A 162 -17.68 -1.20 -9.19
C SER A 162 -17.06 -2.54 -8.79
N GLU A 163 -17.22 -3.60 -9.58
CA GLU A 163 -16.69 -4.92 -9.24
C GLU A 163 -15.16 -4.92 -9.14
N ILE A 164 -14.46 -4.34 -10.13
CA ILE A 164 -13.00 -4.25 -10.12
C ILE A 164 -12.52 -3.32 -8.99
N ALA A 165 -13.23 -2.22 -8.74
CA ALA A 165 -12.93 -1.32 -7.63
C ALA A 165 -13.13 -1.95 -6.24
N ASP A 166 -14.11 -2.83 -6.10
CA ASP A 166 -14.34 -3.56 -4.85
C ASP A 166 -13.33 -4.71 -4.69
N LEU A 167 -12.96 -5.37 -5.77
CA LEU A 167 -11.86 -6.36 -5.81
C LEU A 167 -10.54 -5.73 -5.34
N SER A 168 -10.22 -4.53 -5.83
CA SER A 168 -9.01 -3.81 -5.42
C SER A 168 -9.00 -3.38 -3.94
N ASN A 169 -10.18 -3.35 -3.28
CA ASN A 169 -10.30 -3.09 -1.85
C ASN A 169 -10.28 -4.38 -1.02
N ALA A 170 -9.97 -5.53 -1.65
CA ALA A 170 -10.07 -6.84 -1.02
C ALA A 170 -11.44 -7.05 -0.35
N ARG A 171 -12.51 -6.61 -1.04
CA ARG A 171 -13.90 -6.84 -0.65
C ARG A 171 -14.45 -8.01 -1.44
N ARG A 172 -15.33 -8.77 -0.81
CA ARG A 172 -16.00 -9.92 -1.43
C ARG A 172 -16.79 -9.49 -2.67
N VAL A 173 -16.28 -9.81 -3.85
CA VAL A 173 -17.01 -9.69 -5.11
C VAL A 173 -17.60 -11.07 -5.42
N SER A 174 -18.77 -11.38 -4.81
CA SER A 174 -19.58 -12.61 -4.99
C SER A 174 -18.86 -13.99 -5.10
N ARG A 175 -19.23 -14.90 -4.18
CA ARG A 175 -18.90 -16.34 -4.04
C ARG A 175 -18.08 -17.02 -5.17
N THR A 176 -16.77 -16.81 -5.20
CA THR A 176 -15.84 -17.87 -5.63
C THR A 176 -15.40 -18.66 -4.39
N SER A 177 -15.29 -19.99 -4.49
CA SER A 177 -14.73 -20.80 -3.41
C SER A 177 -13.26 -20.41 -3.21
N VAL A 178 -12.72 -20.59 -2.01
CA VAL A 178 -11.29 -20.37 -1.69
C VAL A 178 -10.39 -21.10 -2.70
N THR A 179 -10.84 -22.24 -3.20
CA THR A 179 -10.17 -23.09 -4.20
C THR A 179 -10.07 -22.50 -5.61
N ASN A 180 -10.84 -21.45 -5.95
CA ASN A 180 -10.97 -20.95 -7.32
C ASN A 180 -10.59 -19.46 -7.46
N ARG A 181 -9.77 -18.92 -6.54
CA ARG A 181 -9.42 -17.49 -6.53
C ARG A 181 -8.40 -17.09 -7.61
N TYR A 182 -7.46 -17.97 -7.94
CA TYR A 182 -6.40 -17.68 -8.90
C TYR A 182 -6.82 -17.81 -10.37
N SER A 183 -7.92 -18.53 -10.62
CA SER A 183 -8.58 -18.63 -11.92
C SER A 183 -9.61 -17.52 -12.15
N ASP A 184 -9.83 -16.64 -11.17
CA ASP A 184 -10.79 -15.55 -11.30
C ASP A 184 -10.27 -14.51 -12.32
N PRO A 185 -10.93 -14.37 -13.49
CA PRO A 185 -10.47 -13.48 -14.56
C PRO A 185 -10.54 -11.99 -14.18
N ARG A 186 -11.24 -11.66 -13.09
CA ARG A 186 -11.35 -10.27 -12.61
C ARG A 186 -10.03 -9.75 -12.07
N PHE A 187 -9.16 -10.61 -11.58
CA PHE A 187 -7.82 -10.19 -11.12
C PHE A 187 -6.87 -9.87 -12.29
N GLU A 188 -6.96 -10.57 -13.42
CA GLU A 188 -6.28 -10.16 -14.66
C GLU A 188 -6.78 -8.78 -15.12
N THR A 189 -8.09 -8.57 -15.04
CA THR A 189 -8.69 -7.27 -15.33
C THR A 189 -8.20 -6.19 -14.37
N LEU A 190 -8.10 -6.49 -13.07
CA LEU A 190 -7.57 -5.58 -12.06
C LEU A 190 -6.10 -5.25 -12.32
N LYS A 191 -5.26 -6.23 -12.63
CA LYS A 191 -3.86 -6.04 -13.01
C LYS A 191 -3.75 -5.07 -14.20
N ALA A 192 -4.44 -5.38 -15.29
CA ALA A 192 -4.43 -4.54 -16.48
C ALA A 192 -4.93 -3.11 -16.18
N ALA A 193 -5.95 -2.98 -15.32
CA ALA A 193 -6.48 -1.69 -14.91
C ALA A 193 -5.50 -0.88 -14.04
N ILE A 194 -4.77 -1.52 -13.11
CA ILE A 194 -3.73 -0.84 -12.31
C ILE A 194 -2.63 -0.30 -13.23
N ILE A 195 -2.16 -1.09 -14.19
CA ILE A 195 -1.14 -0.69 -15.17
C ILE A 195 -1.65 0.47 -16.04
N ASP A 196 -2.86 0.37 -16.57
CA ASP A 196 -3.49 1.42 -17.38
C ASP A 196 -3.68 2.74 -16.60
N LEU A 197 -3.93 2.67 -15.30
CA LEU A 197 -4.10 3.86 -14.45
C LEU A 197 -2.77 4.51 -14.04
N ARG A 198 -1.63 3.85 -14.25
CA ARG A 198 -0.30 4.38 -13.90
C ARG A 198 -0.05 5.80 -14.43
N PRO A 199 -0.34 6.14 -15.70
CA PRO A 199 -0.10 7.51 -16.21
C PRO A 199 -0.88 8.58 -15.45
N LYS A 200 -2.05 8.26 -14.89
CA LYS A 200 -2.82 9.21 -14.05
C LYS A 200 -2.21 9.40 -12.66
N LEU A 201 -1.46 8.41 -12.19
CA LEU A 201 -0.77 8.42 -10.90
C LEU A 201 0.69 8.90 -11.05
N GLN A 202 1.22 9.00 -12.27
CA GLN A 202 2.60 9.37 -12.54
C GLN A 202 3.03 10.68 -11.87
N PRO A 203 2.24 11.77 -11.87
CA PRO A 203 2.64 12.99 -11.18
C PRO A 203 2.89 12.78 -9.68
N PHE A 204 2.14 11.88 -9.04
CA PHE A 204 2.36 11.52 -7.65
C PHE A 204 3.61 10.64 -7.48
N LEU A 205 3.84 9.69 -8.39
CA LEU A 205 5.03 8.83 -8.37
C LEU A 205 6.32 9.62 -8.59
N ASP A 206 6.30 10.60 -9.49
CA ASP A 206 7.44 11.48 -9.77
C ASP A 206 7.84 12.30 -8.54
N GLU A 207 6.85 12.77 -7.75
CA GLU A 207 7.13 13.49 -6.50
C GLU A 207 7.69 12.59 -5.40
N LEU A 208 7.28 11.32 -5.34
CA LEU A 208 7.90 10.34 -4.43
C LEU A 208 9.38 10.11 -4.80
N ALA A 209 9.67 9.94 -6.09
CA ALA A 209 11.03 9.67 -6.56
C ALA A 209 12.02 10.82 -6.32
N LYS A 210 11.55 12.07 -6.15
CA LYS A 210 12.40 13.23 -5.84
C LYS A 210 12.92 13.25 -4.41
N ASN A 211 12.29 12.52 -3.50
CA ASN A 211 12.57 12.54 -2.06
C ASN A 211 13.15 11.22 -1.52
N SER A 212 13.40 10.23 -2.39
CA SER A 212 14.11 8.97 -2.10
C SER A 212 15.60 9.05 -2.43
#